data_AF-A0A1E3VJM5-F1
#
_entry.id   AF-A0A1E3VJM5-F1
#
_cell.length_a   1.000
_cell.length_b   1.000
_cell.length_c   1.000
_cell.angle_alpha   90.00
_cell.angle_beta   90.00
_cell.angle_gamma   90.00
#
_symmetry.space_group_name_H-M   'P 1'
#
loop_
_entity.id
_entity.type
_entity.pdbx_description
1 polymer ?
#
loop_
_entity_poly.entity_id
_entity_poly.type
_entity_poly.pdbx_seq_one_letter_code
_entity_poly.pdbx_strand_id
1 'polypeptide(L)'
;MEKEQLAASRRTVPGKPDQIWIWWLSPDGASWRVTDLSVDGHSALSTQRQEYGSVFIDNDGSIDAVLDFMRTRAARPVQAE
;
A
#
# COMPACT_ATOMS: atom_id res chain seq x y z
N MET A 1 -5.15 3.66 -24.07
CA MET A 1 -5.24 4.09 -22.66
C MET A 1 -5.84 2.93 -21.89
N GLU A 2 -5.09 2.36 -20.96
CA GLU A 2 -5.68 1.42 -20.00
C GLU A 2 -6.74 2.16 -19.18
N LYS A 3 -7.92 1.56 -19.03
CA LYS A 3 -9.02 2.17 -18.28
C LYS A 3 -8.79 1.90 -16.80
N GLU A 4 -8.20 2.85 -16.08
CA GLU A 4 -8.19 2.82 -14.62
C GLU A 4 -9.58 3.21 -14.09
N GLN A 5 -10.05 2.49 -13.07
CA GLN A 5 -11.26 2.83 -12.34
C GLN A 5 -10.92 3.12 -10.87
N LEU A 6 -11.74 3.99 -10.27
CA LEU A 6 -11.63 4.35 -8.86
C LEU A 6 -12.91 3.94 -8.14
N ALA A 7 -12.76 3.28 -6.99
CA ALA A 7 -13.87 3.06 -6.06
C ALA A 7 -13.59 3.84 -4.77
N ALA A 8 -14.41 4.84 -4.47
CA ALA A 8 -14.28 5.65 -3.26
C ALA A 8 -15.30 5.25 -2.20
N SER A 9 -14.88 5.18 -0.95
CA SER A 9 -15.76 4.89 0.19
C SER A 9 -15.36 5.69 1.42
N ARG A 10 -16.35 6.22 2.13
CA ARG A 10 -16.15 6.74 3.50
C ARG A 10 -16.21 5.57 4.47
N ARG A 11 -15.27 5.48 5.40
CA ARG A 11 -15.13 4.39 6.36
C ARG A 11 -15.04 4.97 7.77
N THR A 12 -15.89 4.46 8.65
CA THR A 12 -15.81 4.73 10.09
C THR A 12 -15.06 3.57 10.73
N VAL A 13 -13.92 3.88 11.35
CA VAL A 13 -13.09 2.90 12.08
C VAL A 13 -13.17 3.24 13.57
N PRO A 14 -13.44 2.28 14.47
CA PRO A 14 -13.52 2.54 15.90
C PRO A 14 -12.26 3.27 16.41
N GLY A 15 -12.45 4.34 17.18
CA GLY A 15 -11.35 5.12 17.76
C GLY A 15 -10.59 6.04 16.77
N LYS A 16 -10.97 6.11 15.49
CA LYS A 16 -10.35 6.99 14.50
C LYS A 16 -11.37 7.97 13.91
N PRO A 17 -10.94 9.17 13.46
CA PRO A 17 -11.77 10.01 12.60
C PRO A 17 -12.25 9.24 11.37
N ASP A 18 -13.36 9.66 10.79
CA ASP A 18 -13.83 9.09 9.52
C ASP A 18 -12.76 9.25 8.44
N GLN A 19 -12.55 8.18 7.68
CA GLN A 19 -11.52 8.08 6.66
C GLN A 19 -12.15 7.98 5.28
N ILE A 20 -11.51 8.56 4.28
CA ILE A 20 -11.84 8.37 2.86
C ILE A 20 -10.87 7.36 2.27
N TRP A 21 -11.39 6.25 1.78
CA TRP A 21 -10.63 5.19 1.15
C TRP A 21 -10.92 5.20 -0.35
N ILE A 22 -9.87 5.34 -1.16
CA ILE A 22 -9.94 5.31 -2.63
C ILE A 22 -9.15 4.10 -3.12
N TRP A 23 -9.85 3.14 -3.73
CA TRP A 23 -9.25 1.96 -4.34
C TRP A 23 -8.97 2.24 -5.81
N TRP A 24 -7.72 2.03 -6.22
CA TRP A 24 -7.31 2.09 -7.62
C TRP A 24 -7.42 0.70 -8.23
N LEU A 25 -8.15 0.61 -9.35
CA LEU A 25 -8.49 -0.64 -10.00
C LEU A 25 -7.98 -0.65 -11.44
N SER A 26 -7.33 -1.74 -11.81
CA SER A 26 -6.93 -2.02 -13.20
C SER A 26 -7.65 -3.27 -13.71
N PRO A 27 -8.02 -3.32 -15.01
CA PRO A 27 -8.62 -4.53 -15.60
C PRO A 27 -7.64 -5.70 -15.55
N ASP A 28 -8.15 -6.89 -15.27
CA ASP A 28 -7.40 -8.14 -15.24
C ASP A 28 -8.21 -9.25 -15.93
N GLY A 29 -8.11 -9.29 -17.26
CA GLY A 29 -8.97 -10.15 -18.09
C GLY A 29 -10.44 -9.76 -17.96
N ALA A 30 -11.25 -10.65 -17.36
CA ALA A 30 -12.68 -10.43 -17.12
C ALA A 30 -12.98 -9.87 -15.71
N SER A 31 -11.97 -9.62 -14.89
CA SER A 31 -12.11 -9.11 -13.53
C SER A 31 -11.36 -7.79 -13.34
N TRP A 32 -11.39 -7.27 -12.11
CA TRP A 32 -10.66 -6.09 -11.68
C TRP A 32 -9.68 -6.46 -10.59
N ARG A 33 -8.48 -5.89 -10.65
CA ARG A 33 -7.44 -6.02 -9.63
C ARG A 33 -7.24 -4.69 -8.94
N VAL A 34 -7.13 -4.73 -7.61
CA VAL A 34 -6.68 -3.57 -6.83
C VAL A 34 -5.19 -3.38 -7.04
N THR A 35 -4.79 -2.19 -7.47
CA THR A 35 -3.38 -1.82 -7.71
C THR A 35 -2.85 -0.86 -6.67
N ASP A 36 -3.72 -0.09 -6.02
CA ASP A 36 -3.37 0.77 -4.89
C ASP A 36 -4.59 1.05 -3.99
N LEU A 37 -4.32 1.46 -2.76
CA LEU A 37 -5.28 2.01 -1.82
C LEU A 37 -4.76 3.36 -1.33
N SER A 38 -5.53 4.41 -1.52
CA SER A 38 -5.30 5.70 -0.88
C SER A 38 -6.22 5.88 0.31
N VAL A 39 -5.68 6.22 1.48
CA VAL A 39 -6.43 6.57 2.68
C VAL A 39 -6.17 8.03 3.00
N ASP A 40 -7.21 8.84 3.02
CA ASP A 40 -7.15 10.29 3.25
C ASP A 40 -6.10 10.98 2.36
N GLY A 41 -6.02 10.57 1.10
CA GLY A 41 -5.08 11.10 0.11
C GLY A 41 -3.69 10.46 0.11
N HIS A 42 -3.40 9.54 1.02
CA HIS A 42 -2.08 8.89 1.14
C HIS A 42 -2.10 7.50 0.50
N SER A 43 -1.35 7.34 -0.60
CA SER A 43 -1.20 6.07 -1.34
C SER A 43 -0.35 5.07 -0.55
N ALA A 44 -0.91 3.88 -0.28
CA ALA A 44 -0.20 2.80 0.37
C ALA A 44 0.97 2.29 -0.49
N LEU A 45 0.79 2.21 -1.82
CA LEU A 45 1.84 1.82 -2.75
C LEU A 45 3.00 2.82 -2.75
N SER A 46 2.70 4.12 -2.80
CA SER A 46 3.72 5.18 -2.79
C SER A 46 4.50 5.20 -1.48
N THR A 47 3.81 5.13 -0.34
CA THR A 47 4.44 5.04 0.98
C THR A 47 5.36 3.83 1.08
N GLN A 48 4.87 2.65 0.68
CA GLN A 48 5.68 1.43 0.69
C GLN A 48 6.90 1.52 -0.25
N ARG A 49 6.73 2.09 -1.44
CA ARG A 49 7.83 2.30 -2.38
C ARG A 49 8.91 3.22 -1.81
N GLN A 50 8.51 4.28 -1.10
CA GLN A 50 9.45 5.18 -0.43
C GLN A 50 10.22 4.44 0.68
N GLU A 51 9.52 3.68 1.53
CA GLU A 51 10.14 2.88 2.60
C GLU A 51 11.18 1.89 2.03
N TYR A 52 10.81 1.13 0.99
CA TYR A 52 11.74 0.17 0.37
C TYR A 52 12.89 0.86 -0.36
N GLY A 53 12.62 2.01 -0.99
CA GLY A 53 13.64 2.85 -1.61
C GLY A 53 14.68 3.36 -0.60
N SER A 54 14.23 3.78 0.59
CA SER A 54 15.13 4.16 1.68
C SER A 54 15.99 2.99 2.15
N VAL A 55 15.40 1.81 2.40
CA VAL A 55 16.18 0.61 2.77
C VAL A 55 17.21 0.26 1.70
N PHE A 56 16.85 0.34 0.42
CA PHE A 56 17.77 0.09 -0.67
C PHE A 56 18.95 1.08 -0.67
N ILE A 57 18.67 2.38 -0.57
CA ILE A 57 19.70 3.44 -0.57
C ILE A 57 20.61 3.33 0.67
N ASP A 58 20.03 3.12 1.85
CA ASP A 58 20.77 3.06 3.12
C ASP A 58 21.63 1.79 3.25
N ASN A 59 21.41 0.79 2.39
CA ASN A 59 22.16 -0.46 2.34
C ASN A 59 22.93 -0.63 1.01
N ASP A 60 23.45 0.47 0.46
CA ASP A 60 24.32 0.49 -0.72
C ASP A 60 23.74 -0.21 -1.96
N GLY A 61 22.42 -0.17 -2.12
CA GLY A 61 21.71 -0.82 -3.23
C GLY A 61 21.54 -2.33 -3.07
N SER A 62 21.61 -2.86 -1.85
CA SER A 62 21.39 -4.28 -1.59
C SER A 62 19.91 -4.66 -1.70
N ILE A 63 19.57 -5.46 -2.71
CA ILE A 63 18.21 -6.03 -2.84
C ILE A 63 17.89 -7.03 -1.73
N ASP A 64 18.90 -7.76 -1.24
CA ASP A 64 18.74 -8.73 -0.16
C ASP A 64 18.31 -8.04 1.14
N ALA A 65 18.84 -6.85 1.42
CA ALA A 65 18.42 -6.04 2.57
C ALA A 65 16.95 -5.61 2.48
N VAL A 66 16.47 -5.25 1.28
CA VAL A 66 15.04 -4.95 1.06
C VAL A 66 14.17 -6.19 1.28
N LEU A 67 14.58 -7.34 0.74
CA LEU A 67 13.84 -8.60 0.91
C LEU A 67 13.77 -9.02 2.38
N ASP A 68 14.86 -8.86 3.14
CA ASP A 68 14.90 -9.19 4.57
C ASP A 68 14.05 -8.21 5.39
N PHE A 69 14.05 -6.93 5.04
CA PHE A 69 13.13 -5.94 5.63
C PHE A 69 11.66 -6.32 5.38
N MET A 70 11.31 -6.72 4.15
CA MET A 70 9.96 -7.17 3.79
C MET A 70 9.52 -8.39 4.60
N ARG A 71 10.39 -9.40 4.73
CA ARG A 71 10.12 -10.61 5.52
C ARG A 71 9.91 -10.27 7.00
N THR A 72 10.78 -9.42 7.56
CA THR A 72 10.70 -8.99 8.96
C THR A 72 9.40 -8.22 9.22
N ARG A 73 8.99 -7.35 8.30
CA ARG A 73 7.73 -6.63 8.38
C ARG A 73 6.52 -7.57 8.32
N ALA A 74 6.53 -8.53 7.41
CA ALA A 74 5.43 -9.49 7.24
C ALA A 74 5.27 -10.44 8.44
N ALA A 75 6.36 -10.73 9.16
CA ALA A 75 6.34 -11.59 10.33
C ALA A 75 5.85 -10.88 11.61
N ARG A 76 5.71 -9.54 11.63
CA ARG A 76 5.20 -8.84 12.80
C ARG A 76 3.68 -9.07 12.93
N PRO A 77 3.18 -9.53 14.09
CA PRO A 77 1.75 -9.61 14.31
C PRO A 77 1.14 -8.21 14.22
N VAL A 78 0.00 -8.11 13.54
CA VAL A 78 -0.79 -6.88 13.50
C VAL A 78 -1.25 -6.60 14.94
N GLN A 79 -0.60 -5.67 15.62
CA GLN A 79 -1.11 -5.14 16.87
C GLN A 79 -2.34 -4.30 16.54
N ALA A 80 -3.52 -4.87 16.82
CA ALA A 80 -4.74 -4.09 16.91
C ALA A 80 -4.70 -3.36 18.25
N GLU A 81 -4.34 -2.07 18.22
CA GLU A 81 -4.63 -1.13 19.30
C GLU A 81 -6.11 -0.69 19.25
#